data_AF-A0A970GVM0-F1
#
_entry.id   AF-A0A970GVM0-F1
#
_cell.length_a   1.000
_cell.length_b   1.000
_cell.length_c   1.000
_cell.angle_alpha   90.00
_cell.angle_beta   90.00
_cell.angle_gamma   90.00
#
_symmetry.space_group_name_H-M   'P 1'
#
loop_
_entity.id
_entity.type
_entity.pdbx_description
1 polymer ?
#
loop_
_entity_poly.entity_id
_entity_poly.type
_entity_poly.pdbx_seq_one_letter_code
_entity_poly.pdbx_strand_id
1 'polypeptide(L)' 'MNTKELAIRTLEELPEDATWEDVQERINFLIGIRKGLRELDEGKGIPHDRVKEEFAQWLTG' A
#
# COMPACT_ATOMS: atom_id res chain seq x y z
N MET A 1 6.39 -16.61 -5.35
CA MET A 1 6.20 -16.45 -3.90
C MET A 1 4.70 -16.30 -3.62
N ASN A 2 4.13 -17.15 -2.79
CA ASN A 2 2.71 -17.08 -2.44
C ASN A 2 2.44 -15.99 -1.35
N THR A 3 1.17 -15.73 -1.05
CA THR A 3 0.80 -14.71 -0.05
C THR A 3 1.36 -14.99 1.34
N LYS A 4 1.39 -16.26 1.76
CA LYS A 4 1.90 -16.67 3.07
C LYS A 4 3.40 -16.42 3.20
N GLU A 5 4.17 -16.81 2.18
CA GLU A 5 5.63 -16.60 2.15
C GLU A 5 6.00 -15.11 2.19
N LEU A 6 5.26 -14.25 1.46
CA LEU A 6 5.50 -12.81 1.55
C LEU A 6 5.18 -12.30 2.95
N ALA A 7 4.05 -12.69 3.54
CA ALA A 7 3.64 -12.24 4.86
C ALA A 7 4.71 -12.57 5.90
N ILE A 8 5.22 -13.81 5.92
CA ILE A 8 6.29 -14.23 6.83
C ILE A 8 7.53 -13.35 6.67
N ARG A 9 8.08 -13.24 5.44
CA ARG A 9 9.27 -12.42 5.17
C ARG A 9 9.10 -10.96 5.58
N THR A 10 7.91 -10.43 5.38
CA THR A 10 7.60 -9.04 5.71
C THR A 10 7.60 -8.83 7.22
N LEU A 11 7.10 -9.80 7.98
CA LEU A 11 7.08 -9.75 9.44
C LEU A 11 8.46 -10.01 10.04
N GLU A 12 9.31 -10.81 9.38
CA GLU A 12 10.71 -11.03 9.76
C GLU A 12 11.57 -9.75 9.70
N GLU A 13 11.12 -8.73 8.95
CA GLU A 13 11.81 -7.43 8.87
C GLU A 13 11.37 -6.44 9.98
N LEU A 14 10.37 -6.81 10.79
CA LEU A 14 9.93 -5.96 11.90
C LEU A 14 10.94 -6.03 13.07
N PRO A 15 11.07 -4.94 13.85
CA PRO A 15 11.83 -4.97 15.10
C PRO A 15 11.33 -6.05 16.07
N GLU A 16 12.21 -6.55 16.93
CA GLU A 16 11.86 -7.54 17.98
C GLU A 16 10.83 -7.02 18.99
N ASP A 17 10.75 -5.69 19.18
CA ASP A 17 9.80 -5.00 20.04
C ASP A 17 8.53 -4.54 19.30
N ALA A 18 8.32 -5.00 18.06
CA ALA A 18 7.13 -4.68 17.28
C ALA A 18 5.85 -5.12 17.98
N THR A 19 4.86 -4.23 17.94
CA THR A 19 3.52 -4.41 18.50
C THR A 19 2.58 -5.07 17.49
N TRP A 20 1.40 -5.48 17.95
CA TRP A 20 0.36 -5.98 17.05
C TRP A 20 -0.14 -4.89 16.09
N GLU A 21 -0.10 -3.63 16.52
CA GLU A 21 -0.40 -2.46 15.71
C GLU A 21 0.60 -2.31 14.56
N ASP A 22 1.90 -2.49 14.81
CA ASP A 22 2.95 -2.45 13.78
C ASP A 22 2.76 -3.58 12.74
N VAL A 23 2.43 -4.78 13.22
CA VAL A 23 2.09 -5.93 12.37
C VAL A 23 0.90 -5.61 11.47
N GLN A 24 -0.16 -5.03 12.04
CA GLN A 24 -1.36 -4.66 11.30
C GLN A 24 -1.06 -3.58 10.25
N GLU A 25 -0.33 -2.52 10.62
CA GLU A 25 0.07 -1.45 9.71
C GLU A 25 0.86 -2.00 8.53
N ARG A 26 1.87 -2.84 8.82
CA ARG A 26 2.73 -3.44 7.80
C ARG A 26 1.95 -4.28 6.79
N ILE A 27 0.99 -5.07 7.26
CA ILE A 27 0.12 -5.87 6.40
C ILE A 27 -0.80 -4.98 5.55
N ASN A 28 -1.42 -3.97 6.14
CA ASN A 28 -2.28 -3.02 5.44
C ASN A 28 -1.52 -2.26 4.34
N PHE A 29 -0.29 -1.83 4.64
CA PHE A 29 0.59 -1.17 3.69
C PHE A 29 0.86 -2.06 2.47
N LEU A 30 1.21 -3.33 2.67
CA LEU A 30 1.41 -4.29 1.58
C LEU A 30 0.15 -4.54 0.75
N ILE A 31 -1.01 -4.63 1.39
CA ILE A 31 -2.30 -4.78 0.69
C ILE A 31 -2.53 -3.58 -0.23
N GLY A 32 -2.28 -2.36 0.26
CA GLY A 32 -2.37 -1.11 -0.50
C GLY A 32 -1.47 -1.12 -1.73
N ILE A 33 -0.17 -1.41 -1.56
CA ILE A 33 0.79 -1.48 -2.68
C ILE A 33 0.34 -2.51 -3.71
N ARG A 34 0.00 -3.73 -3.28
CA ARG A 34 -0.41 -4.80 -4.20
C ARG A 34 -1.69 -4.44 -4.94
N LYS A 35 -2.62 -3.74 -4.29
CA LYS A 35 -3.82 -3.23 -4.95
C LYS A 35 -3.46 -2.22 -6.02
N GLY A 36 -2.65 -1.21 -5.70
CA GLY A 36 -2.21 -0.20 -6.66
C GLY A 36 -1.47 -0.81 -7.86
N LEU A 37 -0.57 -1.75 -7.64
CA LEU A 37 0.13 -2.45 -8.72
C LEU A 37 -0.84 -3.21 -9.64
N ARG A 38 -1.80 -3.95 -9.09
CA ARG A 38 -2.83 -4.61 -9.91
C ARG A 38 -3.67 -3.63 -10.70
N GLU A 39 -4.05 -2.50 -10.10
CA GLU A 39 -4.82 -1.46 -10.79
C GLU A 39 -4.01 -0.84 -11.94
N LEU A 40 -2.70 -0.67 -11.78
CA LEU A 40 -1.82 -0.23 -12.86
C LEU A 40 -1.72 -1.26 -13.99
N ASP A 41 -1.55 -2.54 -13.67
CA ASP A 41 -1.53 -3.62 -14.67
C ASP A 41 -2.86 -3.71 -15.45
N GLU A 42 -3.97 -3.38 -14.80
CA GLU A 42 -5.31 -3.29 -15.40
C GLU A 42 -5.56 -1.98 -16.16
N GLY A 43 -4.58 -1.07 -16.24
CA GLY A 43 -4.69 0.20 -16.95
C GLY A 43 -5.55 1.26 -16.23
N LYS A 44 -5.80 1.11 -14.93
CA LYS A 44 -6.60 2.03 -14.11
C LYS A 44 -5.82 3.23 -13.57
N GLY A 45 -4.55 3.37 -13.94
CA GLY A 45 -3.75 4.55 -13.62
C GLY A 45 -4.37 5.83 -14.21
N ILE A 46 -4.11 6.96 -13.57
CA ILE A 46 -4.54 8.28 -14.06
C ILE A 46 -3.33 9.14 -14.44
N PRO A 47 -3.46 10.04 -15.43
CA PRO A 47 -2.42 11.01 -15.76
C PRO A 47 -2.07 11.89 -14.56
N HIS A 48 -0.82 12.32 -14.48
CA HIS A 48 -0.32 13.15 -13.37
C HIS A 48 -1.11 14.46 -13.20
N ASP A 49 -1.57 15.08 -14.28
CA ASP A 49 -2.35 16.32 -14.20
C ASP A 49 -3.71 16.10 -13.54
N ARG A 50 -4.36 14.95 -13.76
CA ARG A 50 -5.60 14.58 -13.06
C ARG A 50 -5.36 14.40 -11.56
N VAL A 51 -4.22 13.85 -11.16
CA VAL A 51 -3.86 13.73 -9.73
C VAL A 51 -3.79 15.11 -9.08
N LYS A 52 -3.20 16.11 -9.76
CA LYS A 52 -3.11 17.49 -9.23
C LYS A 52 -4.48 18.11 -9.02
N GLU A 53 -5.40 17.91 -9.96
CA GLU A 53 -6.78 18.41 -9.87
C GLU A 53 -7.53 17.79 -8.68
N GLU A 54 -7.44 16.46 -8.51
CA GLU A 54 -8.06 15.75 -7.38
C GLU A 54 -7.47 16.19 -6.03
N PHE A 55 -6.14 16.40 -5.96
CA PHE A 55 -5.47 16.91 -4.76
C PHE A 55 -5.88 18.35 -4.40
N ALA A 56 -6.01 19.22 -5.40
CA ALA A 56 -6.42 20.60 -5.18
C ALA A 56 -7.82 20.66 -4.56
N GLN A 57 -8.76 19.83 -5.04
CA GLN A 57 -10.11 19.73 -4.47
C GLN A 57 -10.09 19.28 -3.01
N TRP A 58 -9.30 18.26 -2.68
CA TRP A 58 -9.19 17.73 -1.32
C TRP A 58 -8.67 18.77 -0.32
N LEU A 59 -7.68 19.59 -0.72
CA LEU A 59 -7.10 20.62 0.14
C LEU A 59 -8.01 21.83 0.36
N THR A 60 -9.01 22.02 -0.49
CA THR A 60 -10.00 23.11 -0.37
C THR A 60 -11.29 22.70 0.34
N GLY A 61 -11.44 21.40 0.65
CA GLY A 61 -12.61 20.80 1.31
C GLY A 61 -12.54 20.78 2.83
#